data_AF-A0A258VMZ0-F1
#
_entry.id   AF-A0A258VMZ0-F1
#
_cell.length_a   1.000
_cell.length_b   1.000
_cell.length_c   1.000
_cell.angle_alpha   90.00
_cell.angle_beta   90.00
_cell.angle_gamma   90.00
#
_symmetry.space_group_name_H-M   'P 1'
#
loop_
_entity.id
_entity.type
_entity.pdbx_description
1 polymer ?
#
loop_
_entity_poly.entity_id
_entity_poly.type
_entity_poly.pdbx_seq_one_letter_code
_entity_poly.pdbx_strand_id
1 'polypeptide(L)'
;TKFEAISPYPIHGMEEACGIKRSPIPYVTFIAGSVGLVSALALTWYTSAYDWPINVGGKPPFSLPAFIPIMFELTILFAALCSVGALFYFCGIPKIDPPTIDPDLTSHKFAIFVPENETGYESKKLESFYKGLGAESVKKVEAY
;
A
#
# COMPACT_ATOMS: atom_id res chain seq x y z
N THR A 1 -6.89 7.02 -21.26
CA THR A 1 -6.24 8.25 -20.82
C THR A 1 -5.78 8.06 -19.39
N LYS A 2 -4.49 7.87 -19.15
CA LYS A 2 -3.95 7.87 -17.78
C LYS A 2 -3.74 9.32 -17.38
N PHE A 3 -4.48 9.77 -16.39
CA PHE A 3 -4.23 11.00 -15.67
C PHE A 3 -4.19 10.65 -14.18
N GLU A 4 -3.51 11.47 -13.40
CA GLU A 4 -3.40 11.29 -11.96
C GLU A 4 -4.10 12.45 -11.26
N ALA A 5 -4.94 12.15 -10.28
CA ALA A 5 -5.51 13.16 -9.40
C ALA A 5 -4.63 13.25 -8.14
N ILE A 6 -4.14 14.45 -7.85
CA ILE A 6 -3.28 14.74 -6.71
C ILE A 6 -4.08 15.58 -5.73
N SER A 7 -4.22 15.07 -4.50
CA SER A 7 -4.92 15.74 -3.41
C SER A 7 -4.11 15.67 -2.11
N PRO A 8 -4.21 16.69 -1.24
CA PRO A 8 -3.53 16.70 0.05
C PRO A 8 -4.11 15.68 1.05
N TYR A 9 -5.34 15.23 0.82
CA TYR A 9 -6.03 14.24 1.63
C TYR A 9 -6.87 13.28 0.77
N PRO A 10 -7.27 12.10 1.30
CA PRO A 10 -8.09 11.15 0.56
C PRO A 10 -9.50 11.69 0.29
N ILE A 11 -9.91 11.69 -0.98
CA ILE A 11 -11.25 12.10 -1.40
C ILE A 11 -12.07 10.86 -1.73
N HIS A 12 -13.22 10.68 -1.07
CA HIS A 12 -14.13 9.58 -1.35
C HIS A 12 -14.66 9.64 -2.79
N GLY A 13 -14.65 8.51 -3.50
CA GLY A 13 -15.11 8.40 -4.88
C GLY A 13 -14.08 8.84 -5.94
N MET A 14 -12.90 9.36 -5.54
CA MET A 14 -11.86 9.76 -6.48
C MET A 14 -11.27 8.56 -7.23
N GLU A 15 -11.14 7.41 -6.57
CA GLU A 15 -10.67 6.16 -7.19
C GLU A 15 -11.58 5.71 -8.34
N GLU A 16 -12.91 5.77 -8.13
CA GLU A 16 -13.92 5.42 -9.12
C GLU A 16 -13.92 6.44 -10.27
N ALA A 17 -13.83 7.74 -9.96
CA ALA A 17 -13.75 8.81 -10.95
C ALA A 17 -12.49 8.72 -11.83
N CYS A 18 -11.36 8.30 -11.26
CA CYS A 18 -10.10 8.10 -11.98
C CYS A 18 -10.04 6.73 -12.70
N GLY A 19 -11.01 5.84 -12.46
CA GLY A 19 -11.00 4.48 -13.01
C GLY A 19 -9.88 3.60 -12.47
N ILE A 20 -9.42 3.85 -11.24
CA ILE A 20 -8.34 3.09 -10.60
C ILE A 20 -8.86 1.71 -10.21
N LYS A 21 -8.11 0.66 -10.56
CA LYS A 21 -8.44 -0.72 -10.17
C LYS A 21 -8.14 -0.96 -8.69
N ARG A 22 -8.84 -1.93 -8.10
CA ARG A 22 -8.61 -2.36 -6.71
C ARG A 22 -7.14 -2.75 -6.47
N SER A 23 -6.59 -2.29 -5.35
CA SER A 23 -5.21 -2.56 -4.95
C SER A 23 -4.96 -4.06 -4.69
N PRO A 24 -3.80 -4.61 -5.11
CA PRO A 24 -3.41 -6.00 -4.83
C PRO A 24 -2.89 -6.23 -3.39
N ILE A 25 -2.63 -5.15 -2.62
CA ILE A 25 -2.05 -5.22 -1.27
C ILE A 25 -2.79 -6.19 -0.34
N PRO A 26 -4.13 -6.24 -0.28
CA PRO A 26 -4.83 -7.16 0.62
C PRO A 26 -4.54 -8.64 0.36
N TYR A 27 -4.28 -9.03 -0.90
CA TYR A 27 -3.91 -10.40 -1.23
C TYR A 27 -2.51 -10.75 -0.70
N VAL A 28 -1.57 -9.81 -0.80
CA VAL A 28 -0.22 -9.95 -0.24
C VAL A 28 -0.29 -10.08 1.28
N THR A 29 -1.09 -9.24 1.94
CA THR A 29 -1.33 -9.30 3.39
C THR A 29 -1.88 -10.66 3.83
N PHE A 30 -2.86 -11.19 3.11
CA PHE A 30 -3.49 -12.48 3.44
C PHE A 30 -2.50 -13.65 3.33
N ILE A 31 -1.72 -13.69 2.25
CA ILE A 31 -0.72 -14.73 2.04
C ILE A 31 0.38 -14.63 3.11
N ALA A 32 0.88 -13.42 3.38
CA ALA A 32 1.90 -13.21 4.40
C ALA A 32 1.42 -13.60 5.80
N GLY A 33 0.19 -13.22 6.18
CA GLY A 33 -0.42 -13.65 7.44
C GLY A 33 -0.56 -15.16 7.54
N SER A 34 -0.98 -15.83 6.46
CA SER A 34 -1.08 -17.30 6.41
C SER A 34 0.29 -17.96 6.60
N VAL A 35 1.34 -17.42 5.97
CA VAL A 35 2.72 -17.87 6.19
C VAL A 35 3.17 -17.64 7.64
N GLY A 36 2.81 -16.51 8.25
CA GLY A 36 3.09 -16.22 9.65
C GLY A 36 2.43 -17.22 10.61
N LEU A 37 1.17 -17.56 10.36
CA LEU A 37 0.44 -18.56 11.15
C LEU A 37 1.08 -19.95 11.06
N VAL A 38 1.40 -20.40 9.84
CA VAL A 38 2.07 -21.70 9.61
C VAL A 38 3.45 -21.71 10.27
N SER A 39 4.20 -20.62 10.18
CA SER A 39 5.51 -20.49 10.82
C SER A 39 5.40 -20.55 12.35
N ALA A 40 4.37 -19.94 12.95
CA ALA A 40 4.14 -19.99 14.38
C ALA A 40 3.73 -21.38 14.87
N LEU A 41 2.86 -22.07 14.13
CA LEU A 41 2.49 -23.46 14.39
C LEU A 41 3.72 -24.36 14.33
N ALA A 42 4.54 -24.22 13.28
CA ALA A 42 5.77 -24.99 13.12
C ALA A 42 6.78 -24.71 14.25
N LEU A 43 6.99 -23.44 14.60
CA LEU A 43 7.91 -23.04 15.67
C LEU A 43 7.50 -23.60 17.03
N THR A 44 6.23 -23.43 17.41
CA THR A 44 5.73 -23.86 18.72
C THR A 44 5.67 -25.39 18.83
N TRP A 45 5.28 -26.08 17.75
CA TRP A 45 5.32 -27.53 17.71
C TRP A 45 6.77 -28.06 17.76
N TYR A 46 7.67 -27.49 16.96
CA TYR A 46 9.06 -27.92 16.91
C TYR A 46 9.73 -27.79 18.28
N THR A 47 9.63 -26.61 18.90
CA THR A 47 10.30 -26.32 20.17
C THR A 47 9.68 -27.06 21.37
N SER A 48 8.35 -27.15 21.45
CA SER A 48 7.66 -27.68 22.64
C SER A 48 7.37 -29.18 22.57
N ALA A 49 7.22 -29.76 21.38
CA ALA A 49 6.81 -31.15 21.22
C ALA A 49 7.88 -32.06 20.60
N TYR A 50 8.76 -31.52 19.75
CA TYR A 50 9.74 -32.34 19.00
C TYR A 50 11.16 -32.25 19.56
N ASP A 51 11.74 -31.05 19.61
CA ASP A 51 13.16 -30.82 19.90
C ASP A 51 13.47 -31.05 21.40
N TRP A 52 12.76 -30.34 22.27
CA TRP A 52 12.95 -30.45 23.72
C TRP A 52 11.62 -30.42 24.48
N PRO A 53 10.92 -31.56 24.61
CA PRO A 53 9.69 -31.62 25.38
C PRO A 53 9.98 -31.51 26.88
N ILE A 54 9.68 -30.34 27.47
CA ILE A 54 9.77 -30.10 28.92
C ILE A 54 8.39 -30.29 29.56
N ASN A 55 8.34 -31.04 30.66
CA ASN A 55 7.13 -31.08 31.49
C ASN A 55 6.98 -29.78 32.30
N VAL A 56 6.20 -28.83 31.77
CA VAL A 56 5.87 -27.57 32.45
C VAL A 56 4.48 -27.67 33.06
N GLY A 57 4.43 -27.91 34.37
CA GLY A 57 3.17 -27.92 35.14
C GLY A 57 2.19 -29.04 34.73
N GLY A 58 2.69 -30.17 34.21
CA GLY A 58 1.87 -31.33 33.83
C GLY A 58 1.08 -31.15 32.53
N LYS A 59 1.31 -30.06 31.77
CA LYS A 59 0.58 -29.79 30.53
C LYS A 59 1.05 -30.72 29.39
N PRO A 60 0.17 -31.02 28.43
CA PRO A 60 0.58 -31.72 27.21
C PRO A 60 1.67 -30.94 26.47
N PRO A 61 2.65 -31.63 25.85
CA PRO A 61 3.76 -31.00 25.16
C PRO A 61 3.33 -30.08 24.00
N PHE A 62 2.15 -30.33 23.41
CA PHE A 62 1.51 -29.41 22.48
C PHE A 62 0.18 -28.89 23.05
N SER A 63 0.24 -27.77 23.78
CA SER A 63 -0.94 -27.11 24.36
C SER A 63 -1.39 -25.94 23.47
N LEU A 64 -2.30 -26.21 22.54
CA LEU A 64 -2.77 -25.21 21.58
C LEU A 64 -3.26 -23.90 22.25
N PRO A 65 -4.06 -23.92 23.35
CA PRO A 65 -4.49 -22.69 24.01
C PRO A 65 -3.35 -21.81 24.54
N ALA A 66 -2.24 -22.42 24.96
CA ALA A 66 -1.07 -21.69 25.45
C ALA A 66 -0.30 -20.98 24.32
N PHE A 67 -0.40 -21.48 23.08
CA PHE A 67 0.31 -20.95 21.93
C PHE A 67 -0.50 -19.98 21.07
N ILE A 68 -1.81 -19.82 21.32
CA ILE A 68 -2.67 -18.87 20.59
C ILE A 68 -2.07 -17.44 20.58
N PRO A 69 -1.60 -16.88 21.71
CA PRO A 69 -0.99 -15.55 21.69
C PRO A 69 0.22 -15.46 20.74
N ILE A 70 1.09 -16.47 20.73
CA ILE A 70 2.27 -16.51 19.85
C ILE A 70 1.83 -16.61 18.38
N MET A 71 0.86 -17.48 18.09
CA MET A 71 0.31 -17.63 16.73
C MET A 71 -0.31 -16.33 16.21
N PHE A 72 -1.05 -15.63 17.06
CA PHE A 72 -1.66 -14.35 16.73
C PHE A 72 -0.61 -13.28 16.42
N GLU A 73 0.38 -13.12 17.30
CA GLU A 73 1.43 -12.11 17.13
C GLU A 73 2.26 -12.35 15.86
N LEU A 74 2.68 -13.59 15.59
CA LEU A 74 3.43 -13.90 14.36
C LEU A 74 2.59 -13.70 13.10
N THR A 75 1.30 -14.04 13.14
CA THR A 75 0.39 -13.80 12.01
C THR A 75 0.33 -12.30 11.68
N ILE A 76 0.13 -11.45 12.69
CA ILE A 76 0.03 -10.00 12.51
C ILE A 76 1.37 -9.39 12.12
N LEU A 77 2.47 -9.85 12.71
CA LEU A 77 3.82 -9.37 12.40
C LEU A 77 4.15 -9.55 10.91
N PHE A 78 3.95 -10.77 10.38
CA PHE A 78 4.20 -11.05 8.96
C PHE A 78 3.21 -10.28 8.06
N ALA A 79 1.93 -10.27 8.41
CA ALA A 79 0.92 -9.53 7.65
C ALA A 79 1.27 -8.04 7.56
N ALA A 80 1.61 -7.39 8.67
CA ALA A 80 1.92 -5.96 8.73
C ALA A 80 3.21 -5.61 7.96
N LEU A 81 4.31 -6.32 8.22
CA LEU A 81 5.60 -6.03 7.59
C LEU A 81 5.54 -6.24 6.07
N CYS A 82 4.93 -7.34 5.61
CA CYS A 82 4.75 -7.57 4.18
C CYS A 82 3.78 -6.57 3.53
N SER A 83 2.76 -6.09 4.25
CA SER A 83 1.85 -5.05 3.73
C SER A 83 2.56 -3.72 3.53
N VAL A 84 3.40 -3.31 4.48
CA VAL A 84 4.22 -2.10 4.35
C VAL A 84 5.24 -2.25 3.22
N GLY A 85 5.88 -3.42 3.12
CA GLY A 85 6.78 -3.72 1.99
C GLY A 85 6.07 -3.68 0.64
N ALA A 86 4.84 -4.21 0.55
CA ALA A 86 4.02 -4.15 -0.64
C ALA A 86 3.63 -2.71 -0.99
N LEU A 87 3.26 -1.89 0.00
CA LEU A 87 2.99 -0.47 -0.18
C LEU A 87 4.20 0.24 -0.80
N PHE A 88 5.39 0.04 -0.25
CA PHE A 88 6.62 0.61 -0.78
C PHE A 88 6.88 0.17 -2.22
N TYR A 89 6.72 -1.12 -2.51
CA TYR A 89 6.91 -1.65 -3.86
C TYR A 89 5.90 -1.08 -4.88
N PHE A 90 4.60 -1.11 -4.57
CA PHE A 90 3.55 -0.67 -5.51
C PHE A 90 3.47 0.84 -5.67
N CYS A 91 3.77 1.61 -4.63
CA CYS A 91 3.86 3.07 -4.71
C CYS A 91 5.22 3.55 -5.24
N GLY A 92 6.20 2.66 -5.41
CA GLY A 92 7.55 2.99 -5.86
C GLY A 92 8.32 3.86 -4.86
N ILE A 93 8.08 3.66 -3.55
CA ILE A 93 8.74 4.35 -2.44
C ILE A 93 9.85 3.44 -1.89
N PRO A 94 11.02 3.96 -1.49
CA PRO A 94 11.44 5.36 -1.49
C PRO A 94 11.95 5.81 -2.87
N LYS A 95 11.49 6.99 -3.32
CA LYS A 95 12.12 7.72 -4.42
C LYS A 95 13.12 8.71 -3.82
N ILE A 96 14.37 8.67 -4.27
CA ILE A 96 15.40 9.65 -3.90
C ILE A 96 15.16 10.88 -4.78
N ASP A 97 14.91 12.04 -4.16
CA ASP A 97 14.64 13.33 -4.79
C ASP A 97 13.58 13.32 -5.91
N PRO A 98 12.30 13.02 -5.60
CA PRO A 98 11.24 13.12 -6.59
C PRO A 98 11.04 14.59 -7.02
N PRO A 99 10.81 14.86 -8.32
CA PRO A 99 10.51 16.20 -8.79
C PRO A 99 9.23 16.74 -8.14
N THR A 100 9.30 17.96 -7.64
CA THR A 100 8.18 18.64 -6.98
C THR A 100 7.33 19.38 -8.00
N ILE A 101 6.07 18.94 -8.16
CA ILE A 101 5.12 19.54 -9.10
C ILE A 101 4.71 20.96 -8.64
N ASP A 102 4.17 21.07 -7.44
CA ASP A 102 3.89 22.34 -6.76
C ASP A 102 3.86 22.05 -5.23
N PRO A 103 4.60 22.79 -4.39
CA PRO A 103 4.67 22.53 -2.95
C PRO A 103 3.31 22.63 -2.25
N ASP A 104 2.39 23.44 -2.79
CA ASP A 104 1.07 23.68 -2.18
C ASP A 104 0.08 22.52 -2.36
N LEU A 105 0.42 21.50 -3.18
CA LEU A 105 -0.40 20.29 -3.38
C LEU A 105 -0.52 19.43 -2.14
N THR A 106 0.41 19.59 -1.20
CA THR A 106 0.37 18.92 0.11
C THR A 106 -0.49 19.66 1.13
N SER A 107 -0.88 20.91 0.83
CA SER A 107 -1.57 21.79 1.78
C SER A 107 -3.03 22.03 1.39
N HIS A 108 -3.29 22.74 0.29
CA HIS A 108 -4.62 23.28 -0.01
C HIS A 108 -5.00 23.20 -1.49
N LYS A 109 -4.05 22.92 -2.40
CA LYS A 109 -4.33 22.81 -3.83
C LYS A 109 -4.64 21.37 -4.23
N PHE A 110 -5.47 21.24 -5.26
CA PHE A 110 -5.75 19.98 -5.94
C PHE A 110 -5.24 20.08 -7.36
N ALA A 111 -4.67 19.01 -7.90
CA ALA A 111 -4.19 19.00 -9.29
C ALA A 111 -4.65 17.74 -10.02
N ILE A 112 -4.79 17.91 -11.33
CA ILE A 112 -4.90 16.81 -12.28
C ILE A 112 -3.62 16.84 -13.10
N PHE A 113 -2.85 15.76 -13.03
CA PHE A 113 -1.62 15.59 -13.79
C PHE A 113 -1.88 14.71 -15.02
N VAL A 114 -1.48 15.20 -16.19
CA VAL A 114 -1.57 14.46 -17.45
C VAL A 114 -0.15 14.29 -18.02
N PRO A 115 0.36 13.05 -18.13
CA PRO A 115 1.67 12.81 -18.70
C PRO A 115 1.68 13.09 -20.21
N GLU A 116 2.80 13.61 -20.72
CA GLU A 116 2.95 13.96 -22.15
C GLU A 116 2.86 12.73 -23.08
N ASN A 117 3.21 11.55 -22.57
CA ASN A 117 3.20 10.28 -23.31
C ASN A 117 1.79 9.74 -23.60
N GLU A 118 0.73 10.44 -23.20
CA GLU A 118 -0.65 10.02 -23.44
C GLU A 118 -1.08 10.19 -24.89
N THR A 119 -1.84 9.21 -25.38
CA THR A 119 -2.41 9.25 -26.74
C THR A 119 -3.41 10.40 -26.83
N GLY A 120 -3.14 11.37 -27.72
CA GLY A 120 -3.98 12.56 -27.90
C GLY A 120 -3.59 13.75 -27.02
N TYR A 121 -2.39 13.75 -26.45
CA TYR A 121 -1.84 14.90 -25.75
C TYR A 121 -1.66 16.10 -26.72
N GLU A 122 -2.47 17.14 -26.54
CA GLU A 122 -2.33 18.42 -27.21
C GLU A 122 -2.42 19.54 -26.16
N SER A 123 -1.27 20.15 -25.85
CA SER A 123 -1.16 21.16 -24.79
C SER A 123 -2.20 22.28 -24.89
N LYS A 124 -2.39 22.88 -26.08
CA LYS A 124 -3.37 23.97 -26.28
C LYS A 124 -4.81 23.53 -26.06
N LYS A 125 -5.15 22.31 -26.51
CA LYS A 125 -6.50 21.75 -26.36
C LYS A 125 -6.79 21.45 -24.89
N LEU A 126 -5.84 20.83 -24.19
CA LEU A 126 -5.93 20.57 -22.77
C LEU A 126 -6.06 21.85 -21.95
N GLU A 127 -5.28 22.89 -22.25
CA GLU A 127 -5.37 24.17 -21.55
C GLU A 127 -6.76 24.80 -21.71
N SER A 128 -7.31 24.81 -22.92
CA SER A 128 -8.67 25.32 -23.16
C SER A 128 -9.76 24.48 -22.45
N PHE A 129 -9.58 23.16 -22.43
CA PHE A 129 -10.49 22.23 -21.78
C PHE A 129 -10.50 22.42 -20.25
N TYR A 130 -9.34 22.49 -19.62
CA TYR A 130 -9.22 22.69 -18.18
C TYR A 130 -9.69 24.08 -17.74
N LYS A 131 -9.42 25.12 -18.54
CA LYS A 131 -10.00 26.46 -18.29
C LYS A 131 -11.52 26.44 -18.34
N GLY A 132 -12.12 25.68 -19.27
CA GLY A 132 -13.57 25.49 -19.35
C GLY A 132 -14.17 24.75 -18.15
N LEU A 133 -13.39 23.89 -17.49
CA LEU A 133 -13.78 23.17 -16.27
C LEU A 133 -13.59 23.97 -14.97
N GLY A 134 -13.05 25.19 -15.05
CA GLY A 134 -12.83 26.06 -13.88
C GLY A 134 -11.45 25.93 -13.23
N ALA A 135 -10.43 25.46 -13.95
CA ALA A 135 -9.07 25.40 -13.42
C ALA A 135 -8.51 26.81 -13.15
N GLU A 136 -8.05 27.05 -11.92
CA GLU A 136 -7.44 28.33 -11.50
C GLU A 136 -6.11 28.59 -12.20
N SER A 137 -5.28 27.56 -12.38
CA SER A 137 -4.02 27.66 -13.12
C SER A 137 -3.74 26.39 -13.91
N VAL A 138 -3.16 26.55 -15.10
CA VAL A 138 -2.67 25.45 -15.94
C VAL A 138 -1.21 25.73 -16.21
N LYS A 139 -0.31 24.89 -15.69
CA LYS A 139 1.13 25.04 -15.83
C LYS A 139 1.70 23.81 -16.51
N LYS A 140 2.67 24.03 -17.39
CA LYS A 140 3.53 22.95 -17.88
C LYS A 140 4.64 22.75 -16.84
N VAL A 141 4.80 21.53 -16.36
CA VAL A 141 5.86 21.17 -15.42
C VAL A 141 6.95 20.46 -16.20
N GLU A 142 8.17 21.00 -16.19
CA GLU A 142 9.33 20.37 -16.80
C GLU A 142 9.85 19.29 -15.84
N ALA A 143 9.89 18.04 -16.33
CA ALA A 143 10.34 16.83 -15.65
C ALA A 143 9.35 16.17 -14.64
N TYR A 144 8.52 15.28 -15.18
CA TYR A 144 7.97 14.11 -14.48
C TYR A 144 7.89 12.93 -15.45
#